data_AF-A0A8J5ZM21-F1
#
_entry.id   AF-A0A8J5ZM21-F1
#
_cell.length_a   1.000
_cell.length_b   1.000
_cell.length_c   1.000
_cell.angle_alpha   90.00
_cell.angle_beta   90.00
_cell.angle_gamma   90.00
#
_symmetry.space_group_name_H-M   'P 1'
#
loop_
_entity.id
_entity.type
_entity.pdbx_description
1 polymer ?
#
loop_
_entity_poly.entity_id
_entity_poly.type
_entity_poly.pdbx_seq_one_letter_code
_entity_poly.pdbx_strand_id
1 'polypeptide(L)'
;MHSNYLNASTNHNCRRTDRRKRNRTLSDPEARRPATGLRAGGFKRRNAGLALTQLRGACAWLSGTAPEGLSACAGGRKRIKLVKSGRRCCNGGVWIPDKWWQLVFGFGARDFEVHRNWLAITHSLPISQWYYEATSEWTLDYPPFFAWFEYALSHVAKYFDQEMLDVYNLNYCSSRTLLFQRFSVIFTDALFVYAVHECCKCIDGKKACKELTEKPKFILSVLLLWNFGLLIHIYLYVAPAYGIYLLRSYCFTANKPDGSIRWNSFSFVRLISLGLIVFLVSALSLGPFLALNQLPQVFSRLFPFKRGLCHAYWAPNFWALYNVLDKVLCVIGVELKLLDPNKIPKASMTSGLVQQFQHTVLPSVTPVATLICTLTALLPSVFCLWFKPQGPKGFLRCLILCALSAFMFGWHVHEKAILLAILPMSLLSVGKARDASIFLILTTTGHYSLFPLLFTAPELPIKIFLMLVFTIYSISSLKTLFRKEKLLFNWMETFYLVGLGPLEAFCEFVFPFTSWKLKYPFLPLLLTSVYCAVGITYAWFKLYVSALTDPPVGKTKKQ
;
A
#
# COMPACT_ATOMS: atom_id res chain seq x y z
N MET A 1 -44.87 44.04 -4.52
CA MET A 1 -45.71 44.76 -5.50
C MET A 1 -45.61 44.04 -6.83
N HIS A 2 -46.78 43.59 -7.34
CA HIS A 2 -47.10 42.93 -8.62
C HIS A 2 -46.40 41.61 -9.00
N SER A 3 -47.05 40.62 -9.61
CA SER A 3 -48.46 40.17 -9.71
C SER A 3 -48.42 38.82 -10.45
N ASN A 4 -49.15 37.85 -9.89
CA ASN A 4 -49.81 36.66 -10.47
C ASN A 4 -49.60 36.27 -11.94
N TYR A 5 -49.42 34.95 -12.16
CA TYR A 5 -50.21 34.21 -13.17
C TYR A 5 -50.65 32.84 -12.59
N LEU A 6 -51.94 32.57 -12.78
CA LEU A 6 -52.77 31.49 -12.26
C LEU A 6 -52.77 30.23 -13.17
N ASN A 7 -52.98 29.08 -12.52
CA ASN A 7 -53.78 27.90 -12.89
C ASN A 7 -54.20 27.64 -14.35
N ALA A 8 -54.05 26.38 -14.77
CA ALA A 8 -55.14 25.63 -15.42
C ALA A 8 -54.94 24.11 -15.31
N SER A 9 -55.90 23.43 -14.69
CA SER A 9 -56.19 22.01 -14.82
C SER A 9 -57.33 21.82 -15.81
N THR A 10 -57.27 20.86 -16.74
CA THR A 10 -58.48 20.18 -17.25
C THR A 10 -58.18 18.85 -17.94
N ASN A 11 -59.10 17.92 -17.67
CA ASN A 11 -59.28 16.54 -18.10
C ASN A 11 -59.51 16.29 -19.62
N HIS A 12 -59.36 15.00 -19.95
CA HIS A 12 -60.27 14.12 -20.72
C HIS A 12 -59.87 13.56 -22.11
N ASN A 13 -60.18 12.25 -22.21
CA ASN A 13 -60.42 11.37 -23.37
C ASN A 13 -59.22 10.68 -24.04
N CYS A 14 -58.97 9.36 -23.86
CA CYS A 14 -59.79 8.14 -24.09
C CYS A 14 -59.77 7.68 -25.57
N ARG A 15 -59.07 6.56 -25.84
CA ARG A 15 -59.38 5.61 -26.91
C ARG A 15 -59.01 4.19 -26.47
N ARG A 16 -60.04 3.34 -26.42
CA ARG A 16 -60.03 1.88 -26.28
C ARG A 16 -59.72 1.22 -27.62
N THR A 17 -59.07 0.06 -27.57
CA THR A 17 -59.44 -1.21 -28.24
C THR A 17 -58.66 -2.33 -27.52
N ASP A 18 -59.31 -3.18 -26.70
CA ASP A 18 -59.90 -4.51 -27.05
C ASP A 18 -58.87 -5.49 -27.63
N ARG A 19 -58.75 -6.78 -27.30
CA ARG A 19 -59.37 -7.72 -26.34
C ARG A 19 -58.68 -9.07 -26.64
N ARG A 20 -58.22 -9.84 -25.65
CA ARG A 20 -58.47 -11.30 -25.57
C ARG A 20 -57.99 -11.86 -24.22
N LYS A 21 -58.99 -12.26 -23.44
CA LYS A 21 -58.93 -13.03 -22.20
C LYS A 21 -58.85 -14.53 -22.50
N ARG A 22 -58.33 -15.27 -21.51
CA ARG A 22 -58.84 -16.52 -20.87
C ARG A 22 -57.70 -17.52 -20.71
N ASN A 23 -57.58 -18.30 -19.64
CA ASN A 23 -58.18 -18.38 -18.30
C ASN A 23 -57.47 -19.59 -17.62
N ARG A 24 -57.11 -19.45 -16.33
CA ARG A 24 -57.39 -20.36 -15.17
C ARG A 24 -57.06 -21.87 -15.32
N THR A 25 -56.47 -22.58 -14.35
CA THR A 25 -56.88 -22.79 -12.93
C THR A 25 -55.82 -23.61 -12.16
N LEU A 26 -55.73 -23.37 -10.83
CA LEU A 26 -55.58 -24.26 -9.63
C LEU A 26 -55.00 -25.70 -9.82
N SER A 27 -54.25 -26.34 -8.90
CA SER A 27 -54.33 -26.44 -7.42
C SER A 27 -53.16 -27.32 -6.85
N ASP A 28 -52.85 -27.14 -5.55
CA ASP A 28 -51.98 -27.87 -4.58
C ASP A 28 -52.20 -29.43 -4.43
N PRO A 29 -51.64 -30.18 -3.45
CA PRO A 29 -50.23 -30.55 -3.17
C PRO A 29 -50.07 -32.08 -2.80
N GLU A 30 -48.95 -32.45 -2.14
CA GLU A 30 -48.71 -33.63 -1.24
C GLU A 30 -48.06 -34.98 -1.71
N ALA A 31 -46.92 -35.26 -1.04
CA ALA A 31 -46.49 -36.48 -0.35
C ALA A 31 -46.30 -37.85 -1.05
N ARG A 32 -45.09 -38.44 -0.90
CA ARG A 32 -44.81 -39.77 -0.27
C ARG A 32 -43.32 -40.15 -0.29
N ARG A 33 -42.80 -40.62 0.87
CA ARG A 33 -41.61 -41.49 1.07
C ARG A 33 -42.07 -42.99 1.01
N PRO A 34 -41.27 -44.02 1.36
CA PRO A 34 -39.85 -44.41 1.11
C PRO A 34 -39.71 -45.93 0.70
N ALA A 35 -38.48 -46.42 0.43
CA ALA A 35 -38.00 -47.81 0.67
C ALA A 35 -36.53 -47.95 0.17
N THR A 36 -35.48 -48.17 0.97
CA THR A 36 -34.94 -49.39 1.62
C THR A 36 -34.38 -50.49 0.70
N GLY A 37 -33.12 -50.88 0.94
CA GLY A 37 -32.49 -52.16 0.54
C GLY A 37 -31.04 -52.00 0.02
N LEU A 38 -29.97 -52.25 0.80
CA LEU A 38 -29.34 -53.52 1.21
C LEU A 38 -28.17 -54.01 0.30
N ARG A 39 -27.03 -54.22 0.97
CA ARG A 39 -25.93 -55.22 0.77
C ARG A 39 -24.84 -55.05 -0.30
N ALA A 40 -23.65 -54.77 0.24
CA ALA A 40 -22.36 -55.49 0.14
C ALA A 40 -22.12 -56.55 -0.96
N GLY A 41 -20.95 -56.45 -1.58
CA GLY A 41 -20.28 -57.56 -2.29
C GLY A 41 -18.89 -57.13 -2.79
N GLY A 42 -17.82 -57.67 -2.20
CA GLY A 42 -16.45 -57.49 -2.69
C GLY A 42 -16.15 -58.39 -3.89
N PHE A 43 -15.22 -57.98 -4.74
CA PHE A 43 -14.53 -58.90 -5.63
C PHE A 43 -13.06 -58.49 -5.86
N LYS A 44 -12.27 -59.53 -6.14
CA LYS A 44 -10.83 -59.65 -6.01
C LYS A 44 -10.18 -59.63 -7.41
N ARG A 45 -9.01 -58.99 -7.50
CA ARG A 45 -7.77 -59.46 -8.17
C ARG A 45 -7.57 -59.37 -9.71
N ARG A 46 -6.31 -58.97 -10.02
CA ARG A 46 -5.43 -59.25 -11.20
C ARG A 46 -5.65 -58.35 -12.43
N ASN A 47 -4.64 -57.91 -13.19
CA ASN A 47 -3.20 -58.20 -13.26
C ASN A 47 -2.46 -57.12 -14.10
N ALA A 48 -1.13 -57.05 -13.91
CA ALA A 48 -0.08 -56.61 -14.84
C ALA A 48 -0.08 -55.13 -15.34
N GLY A 49 1.02 -54.39 -15.43
CA GLY A 49 2.45 -54.71 -15.33
C GLY A 49 3.20 -53.99 -16.47
N LEU A 50 4.08 -53.03 -16.15
CA LEU A 50 5.19 -52.46 -16.95
C LEU A 50 5.76 -51.27 -16.13
N ALA A 51 6.80 -51.45 -15.30
CA ALA A 51 8.25 -51.30 -15.63
C ALA A 51 8.66 -49.85 -15.95
N LEU A 52 9.75 -49.25 -15.46
CA LEU A 52 10.77 -49.54 -14.45
C LEU A 52 11.56 -48.21 -14.25
N THR A 53 11.91 -47.90 -13.00
CA THR A 53 13.20 -47.33 -12.53
C THR A 53 14.03 -46.32 -13.34
N GLN A 54 14.35 -45.20 -12.67
CA GLN A 54 15.67 -44.52 -12.48
C GLN A 54 15.38 -43.33 -11.52
N LEU A 55 16.04 -43.01 -10.41
CA LEU A 55 17.39 -43.25 -9.88
C LEU A 55 17.34 -43.27 -8.32
N ARG A 56 17.97 -44.27 -7.71
CA ARG A 56 18.51 -44.23 -6.34
C ARG A 56 19.83 -44.99 -6.37
N GLY A 57 20.94 -44.32 -6.04
CA GLY A 57 22.23 -44.94 -5.87
C GLY A 57 23.38 -43.96 -6.07
N ALA A 58 23.88 -43.38 -4.96
CA ALA A 58 25.31 -43.12 -4.71
C ALA A 58 25.46 -42.33 -3.40
N CYS A 59 25.68 -43.08 -2.31
CA CYS A 59 26.33 -42.60 -1.09
C CYS A 59 27.61 -43.42 -0.95
N ALA A 60 28.76 -42.76 -0.71
CA ALA A 60 29.96 -43.22 0.01
C ALA A 60 31.27 -42.75 -0.64
N TRP A 61 32.30 -42.57 0.21
CA TRP A 61 33.67 -42.02 0.02
C TRP A 61 33.79 -40.50 0.25
N LEU A 62 34.51 -39.94 1.23
CA LEU A 62 35.50 -40.47 2.20
C LEU A 62 35.57 -39.53 3.43
N SER A 63 35.70 -40.13 4.61
CA SER A 63 36.20 -39.55 5.85
C SER A 63 37.73 -39.74 5.94
N GLY A 64 38.47 -38.74 6.43
CA GLY A 64 39.90 -38.87 6.70
C GLY A 64 40.48 -37.76 7.59
N THR A 65 40.70 -38.11 8.87
CA THR A 65 41.81 -37.74 9.78
C THR A 65 42.17 -36.27 10.11
N ALA A 66 42.20 -35.99 11.43
CA ALA A 66 42.83 -34.85 12.10
C ALA A 66 44.38 -34.92 12.11
N PRO A 67 45.10 -33.86 12.54
CA PRO A 67 45.62 -33.87 13.92
C PRO A 67 45.56 -32.51 14.67
N GLU A 68 45.84 -32.61 15.97
CA GLU A 68 45.76 -31.63 17.06
C GLU A 68 46.86 -30.55 17.07
N GLY A 69 46.62 -29.42 17.77
CA GLY A 69 47.65 -28.43 18.13
C GLY A 69 47.13 -27.09 18.69
N LEU A 70 47.00 -27.01 20.02
CA LEU A 70 46.87 -25.87 20.95
C LEU A 70 46.84 -24.40 20.44
N SER A 71 45.85 -23.61 20.87
CA SER A 71 45.95 -22.69 22.03
C SER A 71 44.78 -21.69 22.08
N ALA A 72 44.41 -21.32 23.30
CA ALA A 72 43.23 -20.55 23.66
C ALA A 72 43.35 -19.04 23.35
N CYS A 73 42.24 -18.40 22.95
CA CYS A 73 41.93 -17.03 23.33
C CYS A 73 40.41 -16.80 23.33
N ALA A 74 39.92 -16.33 24.47
CA ALA A 74 38.53 -16.04 24.77
C ALA A 74 37.98 -14.87 23.95
N GLY A 75 36.71 -14.97 23.55
CA GLY A 75 35.98 -13.92 22.85
C GLY A 75 34.62 -14.41 22.37
N GLY A 76 33.64 -14.46 23.27
CA GLY A 76 32.29 -14.97 23.00
C GLY A 76 31.52 -14.14 21.97
N ARG A 77 31.71 -14.45 20.68
CA ARG A 77 30.76 -14.09 19.60
C ARG A 77 29.73 -15.19 19.47
N LYS A 78 28.49 -14.94 19.91
CA LYS A 78 27.33 -15.78 19.59
C LYS A 78 27.13 -15.79 18.06
N ARG A 79 27.58 -16.87 17.42
CA ARG A 79 27.35 -17.15 16.00
C ARG A 79 25.90 -17.64 15.86
N ILE A 80 24.98 -16.75 15.50
CA ILE A 80 23.60 -17.10 15.17
C ILE A 80 23.63 -17.96 13.90
N LYS A 81 23.41 -19.28 14.05
CA LYS A 81 23.09 -20.16 12.92
C LYS A 81 21.68 -19.80 12.45
N LEU A 82 21.56 -19.27 11.24
CA LEU A 82 20.30 -19.20 10.50
C LEU A 82 19.82 -20.64 10.27
N VAL A 83 18.96 -21.13 11.15
CA VAL A 83 18.17 -22.34 10.90
C VAL A 83 17.00 -21.92 10.02
N LYS A 84 17.02 -22.35 8.75
CA LYS A 84 15.81 -22.38 7.91
C LYS A 84 14.80 -23.35 8.54
N SER A 85 13.99 -22.84 9.47
CA SER A 85 12.88 -23.57 10.06
C SER A 85 11.61 -23.35 9.23
N GLY A 86 11.51 -24.06 8.10
CA GLY A 86 10.23 -24.28 7.44
C GLY A 86 9.53 -25.48 8.08
N ARG A 87 8.93 -25.31 9.27
CA ARG A 87 7.97 -26.29 9.79
C ARG A 87 6.56 -25.83 9.44
N ARG A 88 5.86 -26.66 8.67
CA ARG A 88 4.41 -26.59 8.47
C ARG A 88 3.74 -26.71 9.85
N CYS A 89 3.18 -25.61 10.34
CA CYS A 89 2.27 -25.63 11.48
C CYS A 89 0.83 -25.71 10.95
N CYS A 90 -0.02 -26.43 11.68
CA CYS A 90 -1.43 -26.79 11.39
C CYS A 90 -1.64 -28.11 10.61
N ASN A 91 -1.40 -29.23 11.28
CA ASN A 91 -2.16 -30.47 11.07
C ASN A 91 -2.87 -30.80 12.40
N GLY A 92 -4.03 -30.18 12.62
CA GLY A 92 -4.91 -30.44 13.77
C GLY A 92 -6.34 -30.14 13.32
N GLY A 93 -7.14 -31.18 13.18
CA GLY A 93 -8.34 -31.18 12.34
C GLY A 93 -9.56 -30.47 12.90
N VAL A 94 -10.27 -29.79 11.99
CA VAL A 94 -11.73 -29.78 11.84
C VAL A 94 -11.99 -29.69 10.33
N TRP A 95 -12.69 -30.65 9.74
CA TRP A 95 -13.00 -30.68 8.30
C TRP A 95 -14.07 -29.63 7.96
N ILE A 96 -13.64 -28.39 7.72
CA ILE A 96 -14.37 -27.36 6.96
C ILE A 96 -13.46 -27.04 5.75
N PRO A 97 -13.96 -26.65 4.56
CA PRO A 97 -13.14 -26.63 3.34
C PRO A 97 -12.01 -25.58 3.38
N ASP A 98 -10.91 -25.90 4.05
CA ASP A 98 -9.74 -25.04 4.29
C ASP A 98 -9.10 -24.55 2.98
N LYS A 99 -9.32 -25.25 1.87
CA LYS A 99 -8.76 -24.90 0.57
C LYS A 99 -9.36 -23.62 -0.04
N TRP A 100 -10.62 -23.28 0.28
CA TRP A 100 -11.23 -22.03 -0.20
C TRP A 100 -10.73 -20.82 0.59
N TRP A 101 -10.48 -20.97 1.89
CA TRP A 101 -9.88 -19.92 2.73
C TRP A 101 -8.38 -19.76 2.60
N GLN A 102 -7.66 -20.81 2.21
CA GLN A 102 -6.25 -20.73 1.85
C GLN A 102 -6.01 -19.91 0.56
N LEU A 103 -6.98 -19.90 -0.36
CA LEU A 103 -6.87 -19.20 -1.65
C LEU A 103 -7.16 -17.69 -1.55
N VAL A 104 -7.96 -17.25 -0.58
CA VAL A 104 -8.37 -15.84 -0.46
C VAL A 104 -7.48 -15.05 0.52
N PHE A 105 -6.87 -15.70 1.52
CA PHE A 105 -6.25 -15.01 2.67
C PHE A 105 -4.89 -15.59 3.11
N GLY A 106 -4.00 -15.88 2.15
CA GLY A 106 -2.59 -16.27 2.31
C GLY A 106 -2.09 -16.57 3.74
N PHE A 107 -1.86 -17.84 4.06
CA PHE A 107 -1.23 -18.24 5.32
C PHE A 107 0.24 -17.78 5.35
N GLY A 108 0.63 -17.08 6.43
CA GLY A 108 2.05 -16.90 6.81
C GLY A 108 2.69 -15.57 6.41
N ALA A 109 1.99 -14.45 6.55
CA ALA A 109 2.67 -13.15 6.51
C ALA A 109 3.57 -13.02 7.74
N ARG A 110 4.84 -12.64 7.56
CA ARG A 110 5.75 -12.28 8.66
C ARG A 110 5.14 -11.21 9.58
N ASP A 111 4.23 -10.39 9.04
CA ASP A 111 3.49 -9.37 9.77
C ASP A 111 2.41 -9.92 10.74
N PHE A 112 1.95 -11.18 10.58
CA PHE A 112 1.01 -11.81 11.52
C PHE A 112 1.58 -11.88 12.94
N GLU A 113 2.82 -12.39 13.03
CA GLU A 113 3.52 -12.53 14.31
C GLU A 113 3.89 -11.16 14.89
N VAL A 114 4.17 -10.17 14.04
CA VAL A 114 4.46 -8.79 14.45
C VAL A 114 3.27 -8.22 15.23
N HIS A 115 2.06 -8.26 14.66
CA HIS A 115 0.85 -7.77 15.33
C HIS A 115 0.48 -8.62 16.55
N ARG A 116 0.65 -9.95 16.50
CA ARG A 116 0.45 -10.81 17.68
C ARG A 116 1.38 -10.38 18.82
N ASN A 117 2.64 -10.13 18.51
CA ASN A 117 3.63 -9.72 19.49
C ASN A 117 3.34 -8.33 20.06
N TRP A 118 2.87 -7.38 19.25
CA TRP A 118 2.47 -6.06 19.75
C TRP A 118 1.25 -6.12 20.67
N LEU A 119 0.26 -6.97 20.36
CA LEU A 119 -0.87 -7.25 21.26
C LEU A 119 -0.37 -7.81 22.60
N ALA A 120 0.57 -8.75 22.58
CA ALA A 120 1.16 -9.32 23.79
C ALA A 120 1.95 -8.29 24.61
N ILE A 121 2.81 -7.50 23.97
CA ILE A 121 3.60 -6.44 24.62
C ILE A 121 2.68 -5.43 25.32
N THR A 122 1.67 -4.94 24.61
CA THR A 122 0.81 -3.88 25.13
C THR A 122 -0.11 -4.40 26.24
N HIS A 123 -0.57 -5.65 26.17
CA HIS A 123 -1.43 -6.26 27.19
C HIS A 123 -0.70 -6.65 28.47
N SER A 124 0.43 -7.33 28.32
CA SER A 124 1.06 -8.08 29.41
C SER A 124 2.14 -7.30 30.14
N LEU A 125 2.66 -6.21 29.54
CA LEU A 125 3.71 -5.40 30.13
C LEU A 125 3.20 -4.00 30.52
N PRO A 126 3.77 -3.39 31.58
CA PRO A 126 3.50 -2.00 31.89
C PRO A 126 4.00 -1.08 30.76
N ILE A 127 3.40 0.12 30.64
CA ILE A 127 3.73 1.12 29.61
C ILE A 127 5.24 1.42 29.57
N SER A 128 5.90 1.38 30.74
CA SER A 128 7.34 1.60 30.87
C SER A 128 8.20 0.56 30.15
N GLN A 129 7.66 -0.56 29.72
CA GLN A 129 8.41 -1.61 29.02
C GLN A 129 8.05 -1.74 27.54
N TRP A 130 6.98 -1.09 27.06
CA TRP A 130 6.47 -1.28 25.69
C TRP A 130 7.54 -1.08 24.59
N TYR A 131 8.42 -0.08 24.74
CA TYR A 131 9.48 0.21 23.76
C TYR A 131 10.87 -0.33 24.12
N TYR A 132 11.00 -0.94 25.31
CA TYR A 132 12.24 -1.57 25.79
C TYR A 132 12.24 -3.07 25.54
N GLU A 133 11.07 -3.70 25.51
CA GLU A 133 10.94 -5.13 25.28
C GLU A 133 11.57 -5.56 23.96
N ALA A 134 12.36 -6.63 24.02
CA ALA A 134 13.20 -7.10 22.91
C ALA A 134 13.38 -8.63 22.91
N THR A 135 12.56 -9.38 23.64
CA THR A 135 12.55 -10.85 23.63
C THR A 135 12.29 -11.40 22.23
N SER A 136 11.38 -10.76 21.49
CA SER A 136 11.13 -11.03 20.09
C SER A 136 11.94 -10.09 19.18
N GLU A 137 12.26 -10.55 17.97
CA GLU A 137 12.80 -9.69 16.92
C GLU A 137 11.79 -8.63 16.45
N TRP A 138 10.49 -8.86 16.69
CA TRP A 138 9.38 -7.99 16.31
C TRP A 138 9.05 -6.97 17.39
N THR A 139 9.93 -5.98 17.57
CA THR A 139 9.74 -4.93 18.57
C THR A 139 8.66 -3.93 18.18
N LEU A 140 8.16 -3.17 19.15
CA LEU A 140 7.18 -2.12 18.90
C LEU A 140 7.84 -0.91 18.21
N ASP A 141 7.61 -0.80 16.91
CA ASP A 141 8.29 0.19 16.04
C ASP A 141 7.35 1.31 15.55
N TYR A 142 6.13 1.39 16.08
CA TYR A 142 5.11 2.38 15.69
C TYR A 142 4.91 3.48 16.74
N PRO A 143 4.38 4.67 16.36
CA PRO A 143 4.12 5.75 17.31
C PRO A 143 3.16 5.33 18.44
N PRO A 144 3.27 5.94 19.63
CA PRO A 144 2.46 5.59 20.80
C PRO A 144 0.95 5.49 20.59
N PHE A 145 0.35 6.35 19.77
CA PHE A 145 -1.08 6.25 19.46
C PHE A 145 -1.48 4.89 18.84
N PHE A 146 -0.60 4.31 18.02
CA PHE A 146 -0.81 2.98 17.47
C PHE A 146 -0.62 1.89 18.54
N ALA A 147 0.33 2.06 19.47
CA ALA A 147 0.47 1.16 20.61
C ALA A 147 -0.78 1.16 21.51
N TRP A 148 -1.41 2.32 21.71
CA TRP A 148 -2.70 2.43 22.40
C TRP A 148 -3.84 1.72 21.65
N PHE A 149 -3.81 1.74 20.32
CA PHE A 149 -4.75 0.98 19.50
C PHE A 149 -4.58 -0.54 19.69
N GLU A 150 -3.35 -1.04 19.63
CA GLU A 150 -3.05 -2.46 19.92
C GLU A 150 -3.43 -2.82 21.37
N TYR A 151 -3.16 -1.94 22.34
CA TYR A 151 -3.60 -2.11 23.72
C TYR A 151 -5.12 -2.29 23.82
N ALA A 152 -5.90 -1.42 23.15
CA ALA A 152 -7.35 -1.53 23.14
C ALA A 152 -7.84 -2.85 22.51
N LEU A 153 -7.25 -3.26 21.38
CA LEU A 153 -7.56 -4.53 20.73
C LEU A 153 -7.22 -5.73 21.63
N SER A 154 -6.13 -5.66 22.40
CA SER A 154 -5.68 -6.76 23.25
C SER A 154 -6.70 -7.14 24.34
N HIS A 155 -7.52 -6.19 24.80
CA HIS A 155 -8.58 -6.45 25.79
C HIS A 155 -9.68 -7.33 25.21
N VAL A 156 -9.94 -7.21 23.91
CA VAL A 156 -10.87 -8.09 23.20
C VAL A 156 -10.18 -9.42 22.87
N ALA A 157 -8.90 -9.37 22.48
CA ALA A 157 -8.09 -10.54 22.13
C ALA A 157 -8.06 -11.60 23.24
N LYS A 158 -7.98 -11.16 24.50
CA LYS A 158 -7.97 -12.03 25.69
C LYS A 158 -9.15 -13.00 25.76
N TYR A 159 -10.30 -12.63 25.21
CA TYR A 159 -11.49 -13.49 25.18
C TYR A 159 -11.47 -14.53 24.06
N PHE A 160 -10.64 -14.32 23.03
CA PHE A 160 -10.46 -15.27 21.93
C PHE A 160 -9.38 -16.30 22.28
N ASP A 161 -8.21 -15.83 22.67
CA ASP A 161 -7.07 -16.65 23.03
C ASP A 161 -6.24 -15.91 24.10
N GLN A 162 -5.93 -16.56 25.22
CA GLN A 162 -5.09 -15.94 26.26
C GLN A 162 -3.60 -16.16 25.98
N GLU A 163 -3.24 -17.29 25.35
CA GLU A 163 -1.85 -17.63 25.06
C GLU A 163 -1.25 -16.74 23.97
N MET A 164 -2.10 -16.12 23.14
CA MET A 164 -1.64 -15.14 22.15
C MET A 164 -1.12 -13.84 22.78
N LEU A 165 -1.42 -13.58 24.05
CA LEU A 165 -0.98 -12.39 24.79
C LEU A 165 0.27 -12.63 25.63
N ASP A 166 0.81 -13.85 25.62
CA ASP A 166 2.10 -14.14 26.25
C ASP A 166 3.25 -13.64 25.38
N VAL A 167 4.11 -12.79 25.94
CA VAL A 167 5.26 -12.20 25.27
C VAL A 167 6.33 -13.26 24.93
N TYR A 168 6.45 -14.31 25.75
CA TYR A 168 7.45 -15.36 25.56
C TYR A 168 7.03 -16.44 24.55
N ASN A 169 5.75 -16.45 24.16
CA ASN A 169 5.18 -17.43 23.24
C ASN A 169 5.44 -17.04 21.77
N LEU A 170 6.72 -17.08 21.38
CA LEU A 170 7.20 -16.63 20.08
C LEU A 170 6.69 -17.54 18.94
N ASN A 171 6.18 -16.93 17.87
CA ASN A 171 5.61 -17.62 16.71
C ASN A 171 4.38 -18.48 17.06
N TYR A 172 3.66 -18.12 18.13
CA TYR A 172 2.44 -18.80 18.53
C TYR A 172 1.34 -18.59 17.50
N CYS A 173 0.72 -19.69 17.08
CA CYS A 173 -0.38 -19.65 16.12
C CYS A 173 -1.45 -20.65 16.52
N SER A 174 -2.66 -20.14 16.72
CA SER A 174 -3.86 -20.93 16.96
C SER A 174 -4.96 -20.48 16.00
N SER A 175 -5.93 -21.35 15.73
CA SER A 175 -7.09 -20.99 14.89
C SER A 175 -7.88 -19.83 15.47
N ARG A 176 -7.90 -19.67 16.81
CA ARG A 176 -8.59 -18.56 17.50
C ARG A 176 -7.83 -17.25 17.32
N THR A 177 -6.51 -17.25 17.44
CA THR A 177 -5.64 -16.10 17.17
C THR A 177 -5.79 -15.63 15.72
N LEU A 178 -5.79 -16.57 14.77
CA LEU A 178 -6.00 -16.28 13.35
C LEU A 178 -7.37 -15.64 13.09
N LEU A 179 -8.43 -16.18 13.69
CA LEU A 179 -9.78 -15.62 13.57
C LEU A 179 -9.85 -14.22 14.16
N PHE A 180 -9.30 -14.00 15.35
CA PHE A 180 -9.29 -12.69 16.01
C PHE A 180 -8.60 -11.63 15.15
N GLN A 181 -7.37 -11.88 14.70
CA GLN A 181 -6.66 -10.91 13.87
C GLN A 181 -7.40 -10.61 12.56
N ARG A 182 -7.97 -11.63 11.90
CA ARG A 182 -8.79 -11.43 10.69
C ARG A 182 -10.04 -10.60 10.96
N PHE A 183 -10.78 -10.88 12.03
CA PHE A 183 -11.96 -10.10 12.39
C PHE A 183 -11.61 -8.66 12.77
N SER A 184 -10.46 -8.44 13.43
CA SER A 184 -10.00 -7.09 13.76
C SER A 184 -9.74 -6.26 12.50
N VAL A 185 -9.11 -6.86 11.47
CA VAL A 185 -8.88 -6.20 10.17
C VAL A 185 -10.20 -5.95 9.44
N ILE A 186 -11.10 -6.95 9.37
CA ILE A 186 -12.42 -6.80 8.74
C ILE A 186 -13.22 -5.67 9.41
N PHE A 187 -13.15 -5.55 10.73
CA PHE A 187 -13.80 -4.48 11.47
C PHE A 187 -13.21 -3.10 11.12
N THR A 188 -11.88 -2.96 11.07
CA THR A 188 -11.24 -1.71 10.66
C THR A 188 -11.52 -1.37 9.19
N ASP A 189 -11.64 -2.38 8.32
CA ASP A 189 -12.00 -2.19 6.91
C ASP A 189 -13.46 -1.74 6.77
N ALA A 190 -14.38 -2.24 7.60
CA ALA A 190 -15.76 -1.77 7.62
C ALA A 190 -15.85 -0.27 8.01
N LEU A 191 -15.03 0.18 8.96
CA LEU A 191 -14.90 1.61 9.27
C LEU A 191 -14.34 2.40 8.09
N PHE A 192 -13.37 1.85 7.36
CA PHE A 192 -12.87 2.46 6.13
C PHE A 192 -13.94 2.55 5.05
N VAL A 193 -14.76 1.51 4.84
CA VAL A 193 -15.90 1.53 3.92
C VAL A 193 -16.91 2.62 4.29
N TYR A 194 -17.21 2.77 5.58
CA TYR A 194 -18.06 3.85 6.06
C TYR A 194 -17.44 5.23 5.78
N ALA A 195 -16.14 5.40 6.01
CA ALA A 195 -15.43 6.65 5.70
C ALA A 195 -15.46 6.98 4.21
N VAL A 196 -15.30 5.98 3.33
CA VAL A 196 -15.43 6.13 1.87
C VAL A 196 -16.85 6.58 1.50
N HIS A 197 -17.87 5.97 2.11
CA HIS A 197 -19.27 6.36 1.90
C HIS A 197 -19.52 7.83 2.26
N GLU A 198 -19.07 8.29 3.43
CA GLU A 198 -19.17 9.70 3.82
C GLU A 198 -18.36 10.62 2.90
N CYS A 199 -17.17 10.20 2.49
CA CYS A 199 -16.35 10.96 1.55
C CYS A 199 -17.06 11.15 0.19
N CYS A 200 -17.70 10.10 -0.33
CA CYS A 200 -18.46 10.16 -1.57
C CYS A 200 -19.69 11.07 -1.50
N LYS A 201 -20.25 11.35 -0.31
CA LYS A 201 -21.32 12.34 -0.14
C LYS A 201 -20.84 13.76 -0.45
N CYS A 202 -19.59 14.07 -0.15
CA CYS A 202 -18.97 15.38 -0.37
C CYS A 202 -18.68 15.69 -1.85
N ILE A 203 -18.80 14.71 -2.74
CA ILE A 203 -18.64 14.93 -4.19
C ILE A 203 -19.96 15.40 -4.79
N ASP A 204 -20.01 16.68 -5.15
CA ASP A 204 -21.12 17.25 -5.88
C ASP A 204 -21.10 16.76 -7.33
N GLY A 205 -22.05 15.87 -7.64
CA GLY A 205 -22.18 15.23 -8.95
C GLY A 205 -23.51 15.52 -9.59
N LYS A 206 -23.79 16.78 -9.96
CA LYS A 206 -24.90 17.14 -10.87
C LYS A 206 -24.61 16.78 -12.34
N LYS A 207 -23.89 15.67 -12.59
CA LYS A 207 -23.79 15.10 -13.94
C LYS A 207 -24.94 14.11 -14.07
N ALA A 208 -25.91 14.42 -14.93
CA ALA A 208 -27.00 13.51 -15.27
C ALA A 208 -26.45 12.33 -16.08
N CYS A 209 -25.97 11.31 -15.38
CA CYS A 209 -25.62 10.02 -15.97
C CYS A 209 -26.80 9.06 -15.86
N LYS A 210 -27.09 8.32 -16.94
CA LYS A 210 -28.23 7.39 -17.01
C LYS A 210 -27.99 6.15 -16.16
N GLU A 211 -26.75 5.68 -16.04
CA GLU A 211 -26.39 4.48 -15.27
C GLU A 211 -25.70 4.81 -13.94
N LEU A 212 -25.89 3.94 -12.94
CA LEU A 212 -25.27 4.07 -11.61
C LEU A 212 -23.74 3.98 -11.68
N THR A 213 -23.22 3.12 -12.57
CA THR A 213 -21.80 2.84 -12.84
C THR A 213 -21.03 4.05 -13.37
N GLU A 214 -21.74 5.00 -13.99
CA GLU A 214 -21.18 6.21 -14.58
C GLU A 214 -21.15 7.39 -13.60
N LYS A 215 -21.81 7.26 -12.43
CA LYS A 215 -21.86 8.35 -11.45
C LYS A 215 -20.49 8.52 -10.80
N PRO A 216 -19.97 9.76 -10.65
CA PRO A 216 -18.64 10.01 -10.08
C PRO A 216 -18.51 9.49 -8.64
N LYS A 217 -19.62 9.49 -7.88
CA LYS A 217 -19.67 8.91 -6.51
C LYS A 217 -19.41 7.40 -6.51
N PHE A 218 -20.01 6.68 -7.46
CA PHE A 218 -19.86 5.23 -7.57
C PHE A 218 -18.44 4.89 -8.05
N ILE A 219 -17.98 5.57 -9.10
CA ILE A 219 -16.60 5.41 -9.61
C ILE A 219 -15.60 5.63 -8.49
N LEU A 220 -15.72 6.75 -7.74
CA LEU A 220 -14.80 7.01 -6.64
C LEU A 220 -14.85 5.95 -5.55
N SER A 221 -16.04 5.49 -5.15
CA SER A 221 -16.14 4.45 -4.12
C SER A 221 -15.41 3.17 -4.52
N VAL A 222 -15.55 2.75 -5.78
CA VAL A 222 -14.83 1.57 -6.29
C VAL A 222 -13.33 1.85 -6.34
N LEU A 223 -12.90 3.02 -6.83
CA LEU A 223 -11.48 3.39 -6.86
C LEU A 223 -10.84 3.43 -5.48
N LEU A 224 -11.55 3.87 -4.44
CA LEU A 224 -11.05 3.93 -3.07
C LEU A 224 -10.98 2.54 -2.42
N LEU A 225 -12.05 1.76 -2.52
CA LEU A 225 -12.17 0.43 -1.90
C LEU A 225 -11.27 -0.62 -2.54
N TRP A 226 -10.92 -0.46 -3.82
CA TRP A 226 -10.14 -1.43 -4.59
C TRP A 226 -8.63 -1.12 -4.58
N ASN A 227 -8.15 -0.16 -3.78
CA ASN A 227 -6.71 -0.01 -3.51
C ASN A 227 -6.27 -1.11 -2.53
N PHE A 228 -5.74 -2.23 -3.04
CA PHE A 228 -5.42 -3.44 -2.28
C PHE A 228 -4.21 -3.36 -1.32
N GLY A 229 -3.88 -2.20 -0.76
CA GLY A 229 -2.75 -2.08 0.18
C GLY A 229 -2.95 -1.05 1.28
N LEU A 230 -4.19 -0.64 1.51
CA LEU A 230 -4.48 0.37 2.51
C LEU A 230 -4.35 -0.25 3.90
N LEU A 231 -3.24 0.03 4.58
CA LEU A 231 -3.19 0.50 5.97
C LEU A 231 -1.74 0.66 6.46
N ILE A 232 -1.60 1.60 7.40
CA ILE A 232 -0.45 1.93 8.26
C ILE A 232 0.83 2.47 7.57
N HIS A 233 0.87 3.80 7.41
CA HIS A 233 2.06 4.56 7.02
C HIS A 233 2.26 5.82 7.87
N ILE A 234 3.48 6.34 7.89
CA ILE A 234 3.86 7.55 8.63
C ILE A 234 3.39 8.80 7.86
N TYR A 235 2.41 9.51 8.41
CA TYR A 235 1.81 10.72 7.80
C TYR A 235 2.61 12.01 8.04
N LEU A 236 3.77 11.95 8.71
CA LEU A 236 4.57 13.12 9.09
C LEU A 236 4.89 14.04 7.90
N TYR A 237 5.20 13.46 6.75
CA TYR A 237 5.58 14.20 5.53
C TYR A 237 4.43 15.00 4.92
N VAL A 238 3.20 14.66 5.28
CA VAL A 238 1.98 15.30 4.78
C VAL A 238 1.52 16.42 5.73
N ALA A 239 2.04 16.46 6.97
CA ALA A 239 1.72 17.46 7.98
C ALA A 239 1.89 18.93 7.52
N PRO A 240 2.91 19.31 6.72
CA PRO A 240 3.03 20.68 6.22
C PRO A 240 1.81 21.15 5.43
N ALA A 241 1.22 20.27 4.61
CA ALA A 241 0.02 20.60 3.83
C ALA A 241 -1.17 20.91 4.74
N TYR A 242 -1.39 20.11 5.79
CA TYR A 242 -2.43 20.37 6.80
C TYR A 242 -2.17 21.67 7.56
N GLY A 243 -0.94 21.86 8.05
CA GLY A 243 -0.56 23.03 8.83
C GLY A 243 -0.80 24.32 8.06
N ILE A 244 -0.34 24.40 6.81
CA ILE A 244 -0.51 25.58 5.96
C ILE A 244 -1.97 25.80 5.56
N TYR A 245 -2.69 24.72 5.23
CA TYR A 245 -4.11 24.85 4.87
C TYR A 245 -4.96 25.34 6.03
N LEU A 246 -4.78 24.80 7.24
CA LEU A 246 -5.52 25.19 8.43
C LEU A 246 -5.10 26.58 8.90
N LEU A 247 -3.80 26.90 8.90
CA LEU A 247 -3.32 28.24 9.21
C LEU A 247 -3.95 29.26 8.26
N ARG A 248 -3.93 29.00 6.95
CA ARG A 248 -4.50 29.91 5.95
C ARG A 248 -6.02 29.99 6.02
N SER A 249 -6.72 28.86 6.04
CA SER A 249 -8.17 28.81 5.79
C SER A 249 -9.00 28.94 7.06
N TYR A 250 -8.46 28.54 8.22
CA TYR A 250 -9.17 28.62 9.49
C TYR A 250 -8.74 29.84 10.30
N CYS A 251 -7.44 30.14 10.39
CA CYS A 251 -6.94 31.23 11.24
C CYS A 251 -7.11 32.62 10.59
N PHE A 252 -7.07 32.73 9.26
CA PHE A 252 -7.45 33.97 8.55
C PHE A 252 -8.92 33.95 8.18
N THR A 253 -9.68 34.91 8.72
CA THR A 253 -11.15 34.96 8.60
C THR A 253 -11.64 35.61 7.32
N ALA A 254 -10.79 36.39 6.64
CA ALA A 254 -11.16 37.06 5.39
C ALA A 254 -10.00 37.02 4.38
N ASN A 255 -10.33 36.72 3.13
CA ASN A 255 -9.42 36.84 2.01
C ASN A 255 -9.74 38.09 1.19
N LYS A 256 -8.72 38.73 0.61
CA LYS A 256 -8.95 39.76 -0.40
C LYS A 256 -9.47 39.10 -1.70
N PRO A 257 -10.22 39.83 -2.55
CA PRO A 257 -10.81 39.28 -3.79
C PRO A 257 -9.76 38.82 -4.82
N ASP A 258 -8.52 39.30 -4.71
CA ASP A 258 -7.34 38.85 -5.48
C ASP A 258 -6.79 37.49 -5.01
N GLY A 259 -7.29 36.94 -3.90
CA GLY A 259 -6.83 35.71 -3.27
C GLY A 259 -5.66 35.91 -2.29
N SER A 260 -5.20 37.14 -2.04
CA SER A 260 -4.14 37.44 -1.08
C SER A 260 -4.66 37.51 0.36
N ILE A 261 -3.75 37.32 1.32
CA ILE A 261 -4.09 37.31 2.74
C ILE A 261 -4.39 38.72 3.22
N ARG A 262 -5.50 38.88 3.95
CA ARG A 262 -5.71 40.06 4.77
C ARG A 262 -5.11 39.81 6.16
N TRP A 263 -3.90 40.30 6.39
CA TRP A 263 -3.17 40.08 7.66
C TRP A 263 -3.97 40.52 8.90
N ASN A 264 -4.75 41.60 8.79
CA ASN A 264 -5.61 42.11 9.87
C ASN A 264 -6.79 41.17 10.22
N SER A 265 -7.08 40.17 9.38
CA SER A 265 -8.16 39.19 9.62
C SER A 265 -7.71 37.96 10.41
N PHE A 266 -6.47 37.97 10.88
CA PHE A 266 -5.87 36.88 11.64
C PHE A 266 -6.51 36.78 13.04
N SER A 267 -7.02 35.60 13.37
CA SER A 267 -7.61 35.32 14.68
C SER A 267 -6.66 34.48 15.53
N PHE A 268 -6.06 35.11 16.54
CA PHE A 268 -5.23 34.42 17.52
C PHE A 268 -6.01 33.36 18.31
N VAL A 269 -7.30 33.59 18.58
CA VAL A 269 -8.17 32.61 19.27
C VAL A 269 -8.27 31.31 18.47
N ARG A 270 -8.43 31.39 17.15
CA ARG A 270 -8.46 30.21 16.28
C ARG A 270 -7.12 29.50 16.19
N LEU A 271 -6.01 30.24 16.17
CA LEU A 271 -4.68 29.65 16.24
C LEU A 271 -4.46 28.90 17.55
N ILE A 272 -4.78 29.52 18.69
CA ILE A 272 -4.66 28.91 20.02
C ILE A 272 -5.56 27.69 20.09
N SER A 273 -6.80 27.75 19.60
CA SER A 273 -7.70 26.60 19.55
C SER A 273 -7.11 25.44 18.75
N LEU A 274 -6.53 25.70 17.57
CA LEU A 274 -5.86 24.67 16.77
C LEU A 274 -4.64 24.09 17.51
N GLY A 275 -3.81 24.96 18.10
CA GLY A 275 -2.65 24.57 18.88
C GLY A 275 -3.02 23.72 20.10
N LEU A 276 -4.10 24.06 20.80
CA LEU A 276 -4.63 23.29 21.93
C LEU A 276 -5.10 21.91 21.49
N ILE A 277 -5.79 21.76 20.36
CA ILE A 277 -6.20 20.45 19.84
C ILE A 277 -4.97 19.58 19.55
N VAL A 278 -3.98 20.12 18.83
CA VAL A 278 -2.75 19.38 18.49
C VAL A 278 -1.98 19.02 19.76
N PHE A 279 -1.89 19.94 20.72
CA PHE A 279 -1.25 19.71 22.01
C PHE A 279 -1.95 18.61 22.80
N LEU A 280 -3.27 18.65 22.94
CA LEU A 280 -4.05 17.66 23.69
C LEU A 280 -3.91 16.25 23.09
N VAL A 281 -4.01 16.12 21.76
CA VAL A 281 -3.84 14.82 21.08
C VAL A 281 -2.40 14.31 21.24
N SER A 282 -1.41 15.20 21.11
CA SER A 282 0.00 14.84 21.30
C SER A 282 0.30 14.47 22.74
N ALA A 283 -0.27 15.16 23.72
CA ALA A 283 -0.14 14.88 25.14
C ALA A 283 -0.82 13.56 25.52
N LEU A 284 -1.99 13.26 24.96
CA LEU A 284 -2.65 11.95 25.17
C LEU A 284 -1.80 10.80 24.61
N SER A 285 -1.18 10.99 23.45
CA SER A 285 -0.35 9.98 22.79
C SER A 285 1.02 9.82 23.45
N LEU A 286 1.79 10.91 23.56
CA LEU A 286 3.20 10.93 23.99
C LEU A 286 3.39 11.24 25.48
N GLY A 287 2.39 11.83 26.16
CA GLY A 287 2.50 12.30 27.55
C GLY A 287 2.91 11.23 28.54
N PRO A 288 2.35 10.01 28.52
CA PRO A 288 2.78 8.91 29.39
C PRO A 288 4.26 8.55 29.20
N PHE A 289 4.77 8.57 27.97
CA PHE A 289 6.17 8.26 27.66
C PHE A 289 7.11 9.41 28.01
N LEU A 290 6.62 10.66 27.93
CA LEU A 290 7.35 11.84 28.41
C LEU A 290 7.50 11.81 29.94
N ALA A 291 6.42 11.50 30.68
CA ALA A 291 6.44 11.39 32.13
C ALA A 291 7.40 10.29 32.63
N LEU A 292 7.56 9.22 31.84
CA LEU A 292 8.45 8.09 32.13
C LEU A 292 9.89 8.28 31.59
N ASN A 293 10.24 9.46 31.03
CA ASN A 293 11.53 9.75 30.41
C ASN A 293 11.94 8.78 29.27
N GLN A 294 10.98 8.28 28.50
CA GLN A 294 11.20 7.25 27.47
C GLN A 294 11.23 7.79 26.05
N LEU A 295 11.05 9.10 25.85
CA LEU A 295 11.03 9.70 24.51
C LEU A 295 12.26 9.36 23.66
N PRO A 296 13.51 9.38 24.18
CA PRO A 296 14.67 9.01 23.37
C PRO A 296 14.59 7.57 22.85
N GLN A 297 14.11 6.64 23.68
CA GLN A 297 13.92 5.24 23.30
C GLN A 297 12.83 5.10 22.23
N VAL A 298 11.68 5.75 22.44
CA VAL A 298 10.58 5.78 21.46
C VAL A 298 11.10 6.31 20.12
N PHE A 299 11.79 7.45 20.09
CA PHE A 299 12.34 8.01 18.85
C PHE A 299 13.37 7.08 18.18
N SER A 300 14.21 6.39 18.95
CA SER A 300 15.18 5.43 18.38
C SER A 300 14.51 4.23 17.70
N ARG A 301 13.32 3.82 18.17
CA ARG A 301 12.50 2.76 17.57
C ARG A 301 11.76 3.24 16.33
N LEU A 302 11.12 4.42 16.40
CA LEU A 302 10.39 5.01 15.27
C LEU A 302 11.30 5.35 14.09
N PHE A 303 12.52 5.81 14.37
CA PHE A 303 13.49 6.24 13.36
C PHE A 303 14.78 5.44 13.45
N PRO A 304 14.80 4.17 12.96
CA PRO A 304 16.00 3.35 12.99
C PRO A 304 17.00 3.83 11.91
N PHE A 305 17.83 4.80 12.25
CA PHE A 305 18.83 5.42 11.34
C PHE A 305 19.90 4.45 10.79
N LYS A 306 19.94 3.21 11.28
CA LYS A 306 20.86 2.17 10.79
C LYS A 306 20.45 1.57 9.43
N ARG A 307 19.27 1.94 8.89
CA ARG A 307 18.78 1.44 7.61
C ARG A 307 19.34 2.30 6.45
N GLY A 308 19.87 1.63 5.41
CA GLY A 308 20.47 2.27 4.24
C GLY A 308 19.45 2.86 3.26
N LEU A 309 19.94 3.59 2.25
CA LEU A 309 19.14 4.31 1.25
C LEU A 309 18.18 3.42 0.44
N CYS A 310 18.62 2.21 0.10
CA CYS A 310 17.83 1.23 -0.64
C CYS A 310 17.94 -0.14 0.05
N HIS A 311 16.81 -0.84 0.13
CA HIS A 311 16.75 -2.22 0.63
C HIS A 311 17.09 -3.24 -0.46
N ALA A 312 16.99 -4.53 -0.12
CA ALA A 312 17.12 -5.64 -1.08
C ALA A 312 16.12 -5.52 -2.25
N TYR A 313 14.94 -4.97 -2.00
CA TYR A 313 14.01 -4.50 -3.01
C TYR A 313 14.07 -2.96 -3.05
N TRP A 314 14.12 -2.41 -4.26
CA TRP A 314 14.25 -0.96 -4.44
C TRP A 314 12.86 -0.38 -4.56
N ALA A 315 12.53 0.58 -3.70
CA ALA A 315 11.34 1.40 -3.92
C ALA A 315 11.43 2.11 -5.26
N PRO A 316 10.33 2.16 -6.05
CA PRO A 316 10.32 2.75 -7.38
C PRO A 316 10.33 4.28 -7.29
N ASN A 317 11.42 4.84 -6.80
CA ASN A 317 11.61 6.26 -6.53
C ASN A 317 12.85 6.80 -7.27
N PHE A 318 13.24 8.04 -6.96
CA PHE A 318 14.38 8.68 -7.62
C PHE A 318 15.69 7.90 -7.40
N TRP A 319 15.88 7.34 -6.20
CA TRP A 319 17.10 6.63 -5.83
C TRP A 319 17.27 5.32 -6.61
N ALA A 320 16.19 4.64 -7.00
CA ALA A 320 16.26 3.49 -7.89
C ALA A 320 16.85 3.86 -9.26
N LEU A 321 16.42 4.99 -9.83
CA LEU A 321 16.96 5.52 -11.09
C LEU A 321 18.43 5.93 -10.93
N TYR A 322 18.75 6.62 -9.84
CA TYR A 322 20.10 7.05 -9.51
C TYR A 322 21.08 5.87 -9.37
N ASN A 323 20.66 4.80 -8.69
CA ASN A 323 21.48 3.62 -8.49
C ASN A 323 21.66 2.81 -9.78
N VAL A 324 20.66 2.75 -10.66
CA VAL A 324 20.86 2.16 -11.99
C VAL A 324 21.81 3.00 -12.83
N LEU A 325 21.68 4.32 -12.79
CA LEU A 325 22.61 5.20 -13.50
C LEU A 325 24.05 4.99 -13.02
N ASP A 326 24.30 4.92 -11.71
CA ASP A 326 25.63 4.59 -11.16
C ASP A 326 26.17 3.25 -11.71
N LYS A 327 25.33 2.22 -11.74
CA LYS A 327 25.71 0.91 -12.27
C LYS A 327 26.00 0.92 -13.77
N VAL A 328 25.17 1.61 -14.56
CA VAL A 328 25.37 1.73 -16.01
C VAL A 328 26.66 2.49 -16.30
N LEU A 329 26.92 3.61 -15.60
CA LEU A 329 28.15 4.36 -15.71
C LEU A 329 29.37 3.54 -15.26
N CYS A 330 29.24 2.72 -14.23
CA CYS A 330 30.29 1.81 -13.79
C CYS A 330 30.63 0.77 -14.86
N VAL A 331 29.62 0.15 -15.50
CA VAL A 331 29.83 -0.83 -16.58
C VAL A 331 30.50 -0.15 -17.77
N ILE A 332 30.00 1.01 -18.21
CA ILE A 332 30.58 1.77 -19.31
C ILE A 332 32.03 2.20 -18.98
N GLY A 333 32.30 2.65 -17.75
CA GLY A 333 33.63 3.06 -17.33
C GLY A 333 34.65 1.90 -17.28
N VAL A 334 34.21 0.69 -16.94
CA VAL A 334 35.04 -0.52 -17.02
C VAL A 334 35.30 -0.91 -18.47
N GLU A 335 34.27 -0.91 -19.33
CA GLU A 335 34.41 -1.21 -20.77
C GLU A 335 35.35 -0.21 -21.47
N LEU A 336 35.27 1.06 -21.11
CA LEU A 336 36.13 2.13 -21.63
C LEU A 336 37.51 2.21 -20.95
N LYS A 337 37.84 1.28 -20.02
CA LYS A 337 39.09 1.25 -19.24
C LYS A 337 39.39 2.53 -18.44
N LEU A 338 38.36 3.33 -18.15
CA LEU A 338 38.47 4.52 -17.32
C LEU A 338 38.44 4.18 -15.82
N LEU A 339 37.93 2.99 -15.48
CA LEU A 339 37.83 2.48 -14.12
C LEU A 339 38.56 1.14 -13.98
N ASP A 340 39.41 1.03 -12.96
CA ASP A 340 40.10 -0.22 -12.63
C ASP A 340 39.12 -1.22 -11.98
N PRO A 341 38.86 -2.41 -12.56
CA PRO A 341 37.95 -3.41 -12.00
C PRO A 341 38.33 -3.87 -10.59
N ASN A 342 39.62 -3.77 -10.25
CA ASN A 342 40.18 -4.22 -8.98
C ASN A 342 39.99 -3.22 -7.83
N LYS A 343 39.69 -1.94 -8.15
CA LYS A 343 39.39 -0.90 -7.14
C LYS A 343 37.90 -0.75 -6.87
N ILE A 344 37.05 -1.38 -7.67
CA ILE A 344 35.60 -1.33 -7.50
C ILE A 344 35.21 -2.29 -6.38
N PRO A 345 34.54 -1.82 -5.31
CA PRO A 345 34.00 -2.70 -4.28
C PRO A 345 33.07 -3.73 -4.94
N LYS A 346 33.29 -5.03 -4.72
CA LYS A 346 32.36 -6.07 -5.20
C LYS A 346 30.96 -5.72 -4.69
N ALA A 347 30.07 -5.40 -5.63
CA ALA A 347 28.79 -4.75 -5.36
C ALA A 347 27.98 -5.46 -4.26
N SER A 348 27.80 -4.79 -3.11
CA SER A 348 27.01 -5.27 -1.96
C SER A 348 25.48 -5.21 -2.19
N MET A 349 25.04 -4.85 -3.40
CA MET A 349 23.61 -4.76 -3.74
C MET A 349 22.91 -6.12 -3.91
N THR A 350 23.66 -7.23 -3.86
CA THR A 350 23.14 -8.60 -4.06
C THR A 350 23.06 -9.43 -2.78
N SER A 351 23.48 -8.91 -1.62
CA SER A 351 23.50 -9.73 -0.39
C SER A 351 22.18 -9.68 0.41
N GLY A 352 21.22 -8.84 0.02
CA GLY A 352 19.96 -8.68 0.76
C GLY A 352 20.12 -8.17 2.19
N LEU A 353 21.32 -7.74 2.60
CA LEU A 353 21.58 -7.12 3.89
C LEU A 353 21.55 -5.60 3.79
N VAL A 354 20.94 -4.98 4.79
CA VAL A 354 20.83 -3.53 4.95
C VAL A 354 22.20 -2.95 5.34
N GLN A 355 23.01 -2.58 4.36
CA GLN A 355 24.31 -1.93 4.59
C GLN A 355 24.33 -0.52 3.97
N GLN A 356 25.13 0.37 4.56
CA GLN A 356 25.36 1.72 4.03
C GLN A 356 26.02 1.61 2.65
N PHE A 357 25.37 2.18 1.65
CA PHE A 357 25.80 2.12 0.26
C PHE A 357 26.87 3.19 0.00
N GLN A 358 27.94 2.81 -0.71
CA GLN A 358 28.84 3.76 -1.35
C GLN A 358 28.68 3.60 -2.86
N HIS A 359 28.24 4.67 -3.52
CA HIS A 359 28.16 4.78 -4.97
C HIS A 359 29.56 4.76 -5.57
N THR A 360 29.71 4.11 -6.73
CA THR A 360 31.05 3.88 -7.33
C THR A 360 31.50 5.05 -8.20
N VAL A 361 30.57 5.63 -8.98
CA VAL A 361 30.84 6.73 -9.91
C VAL A 361 30.15 8.01 -9.44
N LEU A 362 28.91 7.89 -9.00
CA LEU A 362 28.11 8.98 -8.48
C LEU A 362 28.47 9.30 -7.02
N PRO A 363 28.20 10.53 -6.53
CA PRO A 363 28.47 10.87 -5.14
C PRO A 363 27.58 10.06 -4.18
N SER A 364 28.21 9.57 -3.10
CA SER A 364 27.49 8.85 -2.05
C SER A 364 26.46 9.75 -1.38
N VAL A 365 25.21 9.31 -1.39
CA VAL A 365 24.09 10.08 -0.85
C VAL A 365 24.03 9.90 0.67
N THR A 366 23.93 10.99 1.43
CA THR A 366 23.80 10.97 2.90
C THR A 366 22.34 11.21 3.34
N PRO A 367 21.94 10.80 4.55
CA PRO A 367 20.59 11.09 5.07
C PRO A 367 20.26 12.58 5.05
N VAL A 368 21.23 13.43 5.38
CA VAL A 368 21.07 14.89 5.35
C VAL A 368 20.82 15.39 3.92
N ALA A 369 21.56 14.89 2.93
CA ALA A 369 21.32 15.25 1.53
C ALA A 369 19.90 14.88 1.08
N THR A 370 19.42 13.68 1.43
CA THR A 370 18.04 13.28 1.10
C THR A 370 16.98 14.11 1.80
N LEU A 371 17.23 14.53 3.05
CA LEU A 371 16.35 15.45 3.78
C LEU A 371 16.27 16.80 3.07
N ILE A 372 17.41 17.37 2.64
CA ILE A 372 17.46 18.62 1.88
C ILE A 372 16.71 18.48 0.55
N CYS A 373 16.95 17.40 -0.21
CA CYS A 373 16.23 17.14 -1.47
C CYS A 373 14.72 17.03 -1.23
N THR A 374 14.31 16.31 -0.20
CA THR A 374 12.90 16.13 0.16
C THR A 374 12.25 17.47 0.52
N LEU A 375 12.87 18.26 1.40
CA LEU A 375 12.37 19.59 1.78
C LEU A 375 12.29 20.52 0.58
N THR A 376 13.30 20.53 -0.28
CA THR A 376 13.32 21.35 -1.50
C THR A 376 12.19 20.95 -2.46
N ALA A 377 11.93 19.65 -2.62
CA ALA A 377 10.84 19.13 -3.44
C ALA A 377 9.44 19.36 -2.82
N LEU A 378 9.35 19.58 -1.50
CA LEU A 378 8.11 19.93 -0.81
C LEU A 378 7.76 21.41 -0.95
N LEU A 379 8.76 22.27 -0.88
CA LEU A 379 8.60 23.72 -0.72
C LEU A 379 7.68 24.39 -1.75
N PRO A 380 7.82 24.18 -3.07
CA PRO A 380 6.99 24.92 -4.01
C PRO A 380 5.51 24.51 -3.97
N SER A 381 5.18 23.26 -3.60
CA SER A 381 3.78 22.82 -3.42
C SER A 381 3.11 23.55 -2.24
N VAL A 382 3.83 23.63 -1.12
CA VAL A 382 3.48 24.36 0.10
C VAL A 382 3.35 25.85 -0.17
N PHE A 383 4.31 26.41 -0.92
CA PHE A 383 4.32 27.81 -1.31
C PHE A 383 3.11 28.13 -2.20
N CYS A 384 2.78 27.26 -3.17
CA CYS A 384 1.58 27.45 -3.98
C CYS A 384 0.30 27.37 -3.16
N LEU A 385 0.21 26.49 -2.17
CA LEU A 385 -0.95 26.44 -1.28
C LEU A 385 -1.12 27.75 -0.48
N TRP A 386 0.00 28.35 -0.05
CA TRP A 386 -0.01 29.64 0.64
C TRP A 386 -0.31 30.81 -0.30
N PHE A 387 0.35 30.94 -1.44
CA PHE A 387 0.22 32.15 -2.27
C PHE A 387 -0.90 32.07 -3.32
N LYS A 388 -1.32 30.86 -3.71
CA LYS A 388 -2.36 30.61 -4.72
C LYS A 388 -3.40 29.61 -4.19
N PRO A 389 -4.26 30.01 -3.23
CA PRO A 389 -5.25 29.09 -2.68
C PRO A 389 -6.24 28.63 -3.75
N GLN A 390 -6.21 27.34 -4.07
CA GLN A 390 -7.17 26.69 -4.98
C GLN A 390 -8.32 25.99 -4.20
N GLY A 391 -8.60 26.43 -2.97
CA GLY A 391 -9.58 25.82 -2.08
C GLY A 391 -9.22 24.39 -1.66
N PRO A 392 -10.22 23.53 -1.33
CA PRO A 392 -9.99 22.15 -0.90
C PRO A 392 -9.24 21.29 -1.94
N LYS A 393 -9.42 21.58 -3.23
CA LYS A 393 -8.70 20.89 -4.32
C LYS A 393 -7.20 21.23 -4.32
N GLY A 394 -6.86 22.50 -4.04
CA GLY A 394 -5.47 22.92 -3.88
C GLY A 394 -4.79 22.26 -2.69
N PHE A 395 -5.50 22.17 -1.58
CA PHE A 395 -5.03 21.42 -0.40
C PHE A 395 -4.76 19.96 -0.74
N LEU A 396 -5.70 19.27 -1.37
CA LEU A 396 -5.56 17.87 -1.74
C LEU A 396 -4.39 17.64 -2.72
N ARG A 397 -4.16 18.55 -3.68
CA ARG A 397 -2.99 18.50 -4.56
C ARG A 397 -1.68 18.70 -3.81
N CYS A 398 -1.63 19.68 -2.90
CA CYS A 398 -0.46 19.88 -2.04
C CYS A 398 -0.20 18.64 -1.18
N LEU A 399 -1.24 18.02 -0.62
CA LEU A 399 -1.18 16.79 0.17
C LEU A 399 -0.49 15.66 -0.62
N ILE A 400 -0.95 15.42 -1.86
CA ILE A 400 -0.42 14.38 -2.74
C ILE A 400 1.00 14.71 -3.17
N LEU A 401 1.29 15.96 -3.53
CA LEU A 401 2.65 16.39 -3.87
C LEU A 401 3.61 16.24 -2.68
N CYS A 402 3.15 16.50 -1.46
CA CYS A 402 3.96 16.26 -0.27
C CYS A 402 4.26 14.77 -0.07
N ALA A 403 3.25 13.92 -0.21
CA ALA A 403 3.42 12.46 -0.14
C ALA A 403 4.38 11.94 -1.23
N LEU A 404 4.21 12.39 -2.48
CA LEU A 404 5.06 11.99 -3.59
C LEU A 404 6.49 12.53 -3.45
N SER A 405 6.70 13.78 -3.07
CA SER A 405 8.05 14.32 -2.87
C SER A 405 8.82 13.58 -1.78
N ALA A 406 8.15 13.20 -0.68
CA ALA A 406 8.75 12.37 0.37
C ALA A 406 9.01 10.93 -0.08
N PHE A 407 8.12 10.34 -0.90
CA PHE A 407 8.35 9.03 -1.50
C PHE A 407 9.53 9.04 -2.49
N MET A 408 9.64 10.10 -3.30
CA MET A 408 10.66 10.23 -4.33
C MET A 408 12.07 10.40 -3.76
N PHE A 409 12.23 11.24 -2.73
CA PHE A 409 13.54 11.67 -2.23
C PHE A 409 13.84 11.25 -0.79
N GLY A 410 12.96 10.52 -0.10
CA GLY A 410 13.19 10.09 1.27
C GLY A 410 14.40 9.15 1.41
N TRP A 411 15.10 9.22 2.55
CA TRP A 411 16.24 8.34 2.85
C TRP A 411 15.84 6.86 2.90
N HIS A 412 14.73 6.57 3.55
CA HIS A 412 14.31 5.21 3.85
C HIS A 412 12.83 5.08 3.52
N VAL A 413 12.56 4.72 2.27
CA VAL A 413 11.21 4.63 1.71
C VAL A 413 10.92 3.17 1.37
N HIS A 414 9.79 2.69 1.87
CA HIS A 414 9.25 1.38 1.51
C HIS A 414 8.35 1.50 0.28
N GLU A 415 8.25 0.41 -0.48
CA GLU A 415 7.52 0.33 -1.73
C GLU A 415 6.03 0.58 -1.51
N LYS A 416 5.47 0.02 -0.43
CA LYS A 416 4.10 0.25 0.02
C LYS A 416 3.77 1.73 0.33
N ALA A 417 4.76 2.58 0.59
CA ALA A 417 4.52 3.99 0.93
C ALA A 417 3.89 4.79 -0.23
N ILE A 418 3.97 4.31 -1.48
CA ILE A 418 3.32 4.94 -2.64
C ILE A 418 1.79 5.08 -2.48
N LEU A 419 1.18 4.19 -1.69
CA LEU A 419 -0.26 4.17 -1.46
C LEU A 419 -0.76 5.42 -0.72
N LEU A 420 0.13 6.07 0.06
CA LEU A 420 -0.16 7.35 0.72
C LEU A 420 -0.47 8.47 -0.29
N ALA A 421 0.09 8.38 -1.51
CA ALA A 421 -0.19 9.32 -2.59
C ALA A 421 -1.37 8.86 -3.46
N ILE A 422 -1.48 7.56 -3.75
CA ILE A 422 -2.53 7.00 -4.63
C ILE A 422 -3.93 7.23 -4.06
N LEU A 423 -4.14 6.99 -2.76
CA LEU A 423 -5.45 7.15 -2.13
C LEU A 423 -6.02 8.56 -2.29
N PRO A 424 -5.33 9.65 -1.85
CA PRO A 424 -5.85 11.00 -2.07
C PRO A 424 -5.88 11.40 -3.55
N MET A 425 -5.04 10.81 -4.42
CA MET A 425 -5.09 11.06 -5.86
C MET A 425 -6.39 10.53 -6.50
N SER A 426 -6.96 9.43 -5.98
CA SER A 426 -8.25 8.90 -6.46
C SER A 426 -9.37 9.93 -6.32
N LEU A 427 -9.37 10.75 -5.25
CA LEU A 427 -10.34 11.83 -5.03
C LEU A 427 -10.25 12.92 -6.11
N LEU A 428 -9.06 13.21 -6.64
CA LEU A 428 -8.87 14.18 -7.73
C LEU A 428 -9.22 13.60 -9.11
N SER A 429 -9.10 12.28 -9.28
CA SER A 429 -9.27 11.60 -10.56
C SER A 429 -10.66 11.84 -11.18
N VAL A 430 -11.71 11.96 -10.36
CA VAL A 430 -13.08 12.18 -10.84
C VAL A 430 -13.39 13.65 -11.16
N GLY A 431 -12.47 14.57 -10.88
CA GLY A 431 -12.66 16.00 -11.05
C GLY A 431 -12.28 16.54 -12.43
N LYS A 432 -11.04 16.29 -12.88
CA LYS A 432 -10.50 16.78 -14.15
C LYS A 432 -9.86 15.63 -14.94
N ALA A 433 -9.97 15.66 -16.26
CA ALA A 433 -9.37 14.63 -17.13
C ALA A 433 -7.84 14.53 -17.00
N ARG A 434 -7.15 15.67 -16.78
CA ARG A 434 -5.70 15.68 -16.53
C ARG A 434 -5.33 14.96 -15.24
N ASP A 435 -6.09 15.20 -14.16
CA ASP A 435 -5.89 14.53 -12.87
C ASP A 435 -6.24 13.04 -12.98
N ALA A 436 -7.25 12.68 -13.76
CA ALA A 436 -7.60 11.29 -14.09
C ALA A 436 -6.46 10.53 -14.79
N SER A 437 -5.84 11.16 -15.79
CA SER A 437 -4.68 10.62 -16.51
C SER A 437 -3.49 10.38 -15.59
N ILE A 438 -3.15 11.37 -14.74
CA ILE A 438 -2.08 11.24 -13.72
C ILE A 438 -2.40 10.10 -12.75
N PHE A 439 -3.64 10.02 -12.27
CA PHE A 439 -4.08 8.96 -11.36
C PHE A 439 -3.91 7.58 -12.00
N LEU A 440 -4.33 7.40 -13.25
CA LEU A 440 -4.22 6.12 -13.95
C LEU A 440 -2.77 5.66 -14.11
N ILE A 441 -1.85 6.57 -14.44
CA ILE A 441 -0.42 6.23 -14.51
C ILE A 441 0.12 5.89 -13.13
N LEU A 442 -0.13 6.74 -12.13
CA LEU A 442 0.37 6.57 -10.78
C LEU A 442 -0.16 5.29 -10.12
N THR A 443 -1.45 5.01 -10.28
CA THR A 443 -2.09 3.83 -9.68
C THR A 443 -1.63 2.56 -10.37
N THR A 444 -1.51 2.54 -11.70
CA THR A 444 -1.09 1.33 -12.43
C THR A 444 0.36 0.97 -12.08
N THR A 445 1.25 1.96 -12.09
CA THR A 445 2.68 1.76 -11.78
C THR A 445 2.92 1.48 -10.31
N GLY A 446 2.23 2.19 -9.41
CA GLY A 446 2.33 1.98 -7.98
C GLY A 446 1.84 0.61 -7.55
N HIS A 447 0.67 0.16 -8.02
CA HIS A 447 0.19 -1.20 -7.69
C HIS A 447 1.09 -2.28 -8.30
N TYR A 448 1.54 -2.12 -9.54
CA TYR A 448 2.47 -3.07 -10.17
C TYR A 448 3.80 -3.17 -9.39
N SER A 449 4.29 -2.07 -8.85
CA SER A 449 5.51 -2.08 -8.03
C SER A 449 5.38 -2.84 -6.69
N LEU A 450 4.18 -3.21 -6.27
CA LEU A 450 3.96 -4.03 -5.08
C LEU A 450 3.99 -5.53 -5.40
N PHE A 451 3.97 -5.92 -6.68
CA PHE A 451 3.92 -7.33 -7.09
C PHE A 451 5.05 -8.17 -6.53
N PRO A 452 6.30 -7.69 -6.42
CA PRO A 452 7.36 -8.50 -5.85
C PRO A 452 7.24 -8.75 -4.35
N LEU A 453 6.41 -7.98 -3.63
CA LEU A 453 6.07 -8.28 -2.24
C LEU A 453 5.16 -9.50 -2.12
N LEU A 454 4.35 -9.76 -3.15
CA LEU A 454 3.47 -10.92 -3.31
C LEU A 454 4.18 -12.00 -4.15
N PHE A 455 5.17 -12.65 -3.53
CA PHE A 455 6.08 -13.57 -4.21
C PHE A 455 5.59 -15.03 -4.23
N THR A 456 4.46 -15.35 -3.59
CA THR A 456 4.04 -16.75 -3.53
C THR A 456 3.38 -17.17 -4.86
N ALA A 457 3.74 -18.36 -5.34
CA ALA A 457 3.18 -18.93 -6.56
C ALA A 457 1.64 -18.99 -6.61
N PRO A 458 0.90 -19.34 -5.53
CA PRO A 458 -0.56 -19.32 -5.55
C PRO A 458 -1.17 -17.91 -5.62
N GLU A 459 -0.45 -16.87 -5.19
CA GLU A 459 -0.92 -15.48 -5.25
C GLU A 459 -0.74 -14.85 -6.64
N LEU A 460 0.09 -15.43 -7.51
CA LEU A 460 0.36 -14.92 -8.88
C LEU A 460 -0.92 -14.74 -9.74
N PRO A 461 -1.80 -15.75 -9.92
CA PRO A 461 -3.01 -15.56 -10.71
C PRO A 461 -3.96 -14.54 -10.08
N ILE A 462 -3.99 -14.46 -8.75
CA ILE A 462 -4.86 -13.55 -8.00
C ILE A 462 -4.38 -12.10 -8.20
N LYS A 463 -3.09 -11.81 -7.99
CA LYS A 463 -2.54 -10.45 -8.15
C LYS A 463 -2.69 -9.95 -9.58
N ILE A 464 -2.43 -10.79 -10.59
CA ILE A 464 -2.62 -10.44 -12.00
C ILE A 464 -4.09 -10.16 -12.30
N PHE A 465 -5.00 -11.04 -11.88
CA PHE A 465 -6.43 -10.87 -12.11
C PHE A 465 -6.96 -9.59 -11.46
N LEU A 466 -6.64 -9.36 -10.18
CA LEU A 466 -7.05 -8.17 -9.44
C LEU A 466 -6.55 -6.89 -10.09
N MET A 467 -5.30 -6.88 -10.55
CA MET A 467 -4.68 -5.74 -11.23
C MET A 467 -5.33 -5.46 -12.59
N LEU A 468 -5.60 -6.49 -13.39
CA LEU A 468 -6.27 -6.34 -14.68
C LEU A 468 -7.69 -5.80 -14.50
N VAL A 469 -8.48 -6.39 -13.61
CA VAL A 469 -9.84 -5.94 -13.32
C VAL A 469 -9.84 -4.48 -12.85
N PHE A 470 -8.97 -4.14 -11.90
CA PHE A 470 -8.84 -2.77 -11.40
C PHE A 470 -8.46 -1.77 -12.51
N THR A 471 -7.46 -2.11 -13.31
CA THR A 471 -6.93 -1.21 -14.35
C THR A 471 -7.95 -1.02 -15.48
N ILE A 472 -8.58 -2.11 -15.94
CA ILE A 472 -9.63 -2.08 -16.98
C ILE A 472 -10.82 -1.26 -16.49
N TYR A 473 -11.28 -1.52 -15.26
CA TYR A 473 -12.37 -0.75 -14.67
C TYR A 473 -12.03 0.74 -14.53
N SER A 474 -10.84 1.06 -14.02
CA SER A 474 -10.40 2.44 -13.80
C SER A 474 -10.30 3.22 -15.12
N ILE A 475 -9.69 2.62 -16.16
CA ILE A 475 -9.57 3.24 -17.48
C ILE A 475 -10.96 3.41 -18.12
N SER A 476 -11.80 2.36 -18.09
CA SER A 476 -13.13 2.40 -18.68
C SER A 476 -14.03 3.45 -18.02
N SER A 477 -14.11 3.44 -16.68
CA SER A 477 -14.94 4.37 -15.91
C SER A 477 -14.52 5.84 -16.08
N LEU A 478 -13.22 6.13 -16.02
CA LEU A 478 -12.72 7.50 -16.20
C LEU A 478 -12.85 7.96 -17.65
N LYS A 479 -12.66 7.07 -18.64
CA LYS A 479 -12.91 7.39 -20.06
C LYS A 479 -14.37 7.73 -20.33
N THR A 480 -15.30 7.01 -19.70
CA THR A 480 -16.73 7.33 -19.76
C THR A 480 -17.04 8.66 -19.08
N LEU A 481 -16.48 8.90 -17.89
CA LEU A 481 -16.69 10.15 -17.12
C LEU A 481 -16.21 11.40 -17.86
N PHE A 482 -15.14 11.27 -18.64
CA PHE A 482 -14.53 12.35 -19.43
C PHE A 482 -14.70 12.15 -20.94
N ARG A 483 -15.76 11.48 -21.39
CA ARG A 483 -16.00 11.19 -22.83
C ARG A 483 -15.98 12.42 -23.76
N LYS A 484 -16.25 13.61 -23.23
CA LYS A 484 -16.19 14.88 -23.99
C LYS A 484 -14.76 15.33 -24.29
N GLU A 485 -13.78 14.86 -23.54
CA GLU A 485 -12.36 15.14 -23.75
C GLU A 485 -11.80 14.11 -24.76
N LYS A 486 -11.08 14.59 -25.79
CA LYS A 486 -10.69 13.75 -26.94
C LYS A 486 -9.75 12.59 -26.58
N LEU A 487 -8.86 12.78 -25.60
CA LEU A 487 -7.85 11.78 -25.27
C LEU A 487 -7.43 11.87 -23.80
N LEU A 488 -7.56 10.77 -23.05
CA LEU A 488 -7.05 10.68 -21.68
C LEU A 488 -5.56 10.35 -21.61
N PHE A 489 -5.05 9.62 -22.61
CA PHE A 489 -3.66 9.18 -22.66
C PHE A 489 -2.98 9.58 -23.95
N ASN A 490 -1.80 10.17 -23.85
CA ASN A 490 -0.94 10.35 -25.00
C ASN A 490 -0.44 8.99 -25.53
N TRP A 491 0.00 8.94 -26.79
CA TRP A 491 0.59 7.72 -27.37
C TRP A 491 1.75 7.20 -26.52
N MET A 492 2.63 8.09 -26.03
CA MET A 492 3.76 7.72 -25.16
C MET A 492 3.30 7.13 -23.82
N GLU A 493 2.24 7.67 -23.21
CA GLU A 493 1.68 7.16 -21.96
C GLU A 493 1.04 5.78 -22.19
N THR A 494 0.38 5.60 -23.33
CA THR A 494 -0.21 4.32 -23.72
C THR A 494 0.87 3.26 -23.93
N PHE A 495 1.92 3.59 -24.69
CA PHE A 495 3.05 2.69 -24.93
C PHE A 495 3.73 2.28 -23.62
N TYR A 496 3.93 3.24 -22.71
CA TYR A 496 4.48 2.96 -21.38
C TYR A 496 3.57 2.03 -20.55
N LEU A 497 2.25 2.28 -20.50
CA LEU A 497 1.36 1.41 -19.74
C LEU A 497 1.27 -0.02 -20.32
N VAL A 498 1.26 -0.15 -21.65
CA VAL A 498 1.28 -1.45 -22.32
C VAL A 498 2.59 -2.21 -22.06
N GLY A 499 3.71 -1.50 -21.92
CA GLY A 499 5.02 -2.09 -21.64
C GLY A 499 5.13 -2.82 -20.29
N LEU A 500 4.22 -2.58 -19.34
CA LEU A 500 4.13 -3.34 -18.09
C LEU A 500 3.80 -4.82 -18.33
N GLY A 501 3.02 -5.15 -19.36
CA GLY A 501 2.65 -6.52 -19.70
C GLY A 501 3.84 -7.38 -20.12
N PRO A 502 4.62 -6.97 -21.14
CA PRO A 502 5.86 -7.64 -21.53
C PRO A 502 6.89 -7.72 -20.39
N LEU A 503 6.97 -6.68 -19.55
CA LEU A 503 7.85 -6.69 -18.38
C LEU A 503 7.47 -7.80 -17.40
N GLU A 504 6.19 -7.94 -17.07
CA GLU A 504 5.69 -9.02 -16.21
C GLU A 504 5.93 -10.40 -16.83
N ALA A 505 5.62 -10.54 -18.12
CA ALA A 505 5.86 -11.76 -18.87
C ALA A 505 7.34 -12.17 -18.80
N PHE A 506 8.24 -11.20 -18.99
CA PHE A 506 9.67 -11.44 -18.88
C PHE A 506 10.09 -11.83 -17.46
N CYS A 507 9.68 -11.06 -16.45
CA CYS A 507 10.12 -11.24 -15.07
C CYS A 507 9.63 -12.55 -14.43
N GLU A 508 8.38 -12.94 -14.64
CA GLU A 508 7.77 -14.10 -13.98
C GLU A 508 7.81 -15.37 -14.85
N PHE A 509 7.73 -15.25 -16.18
CA PHE A 509 7.61 -16.42 -17.07
C PHE A 509 8.84 -16.71 -17.91
N VAL A 510 9.68 -15.73 -18.26
CA VAL A 510 10.87 -15.96 -19.08
C VAL A 510 12.11 -16.10 -18.20
N PHE A 511 12.34 -15.14 -17.32
CA PHE A 511 13.55 -15.03 -16.50
C PHE A 511 13.83 -16.28 -15.65
N PRO A 512 12.85 -16.93 -14.98
CA PRO A 512 13.12 -18.11 -14.15
C PRO A 512 13.68 -19.32 -14.92
N PHE A 513 13.46 -19.39 -16.23
CA PHE A 513 13.97 -20.47 -17.09
C PHE A 513 15.32 -20.13 -17.75
N THR A 514 15.84 -18.92 -17.55
CA THR A 514 17.15 -18.52 -18.09
C THR A 514 18.29 -18.82 -17.12
N SER A 515 19.48 -19.11 -17.65
CA SER A 515 20.72 -19.28 -16.86
C SER A 515 21.09 -18.02 -16.07
N TRP A 516 20.50 -16.86 -16.39
CA TRP A 516 20.71 -15.59 -15.70
C TRP A 516 20.18 -15.58 -14.27
N LYS A 517 19.26 -16.48 -13.90
CA LYS A 517 18.79 -16.61 -12.52
C LYS A 517 19.94 -16.85 -11.53
N LEU A 518 20.96 -17.61 -11.93
CA LEU A 518 22.13 -17.90 -11.09
C LEU A 518 23.12 -16.72 -11.04
N LYS A 519 23.25 -15.97 -12.14
CA LYS A 519 24.20 -14.87 -12.27
C LYS A 519 23.66 -13.54 -11.72
N TYR A 520 22.37 -13.28 -11.91
CA TYR A 520 21.70 -12.01 -11.59
C TYR A 520 20.35 -12.22 -10.90
N PRO A 521 20.31 -12.84 -9.70
CA PRO A 521 19.06 -13.21 -9.03
C PRO A 521 18.12 -12.03 -8.75
N PHE A 522 18.62 -10.79 -8.67
CA PHE A 522 17.83 -9.59 -8.38
C PHE A 522 17.44 -8.78 -9.63
N LEU A 523 17.72 -9.28 -10.84
CA LEU A 523 17.42 -8.54 -12.07
C LEU A 523 15.92 -8.25 -12.27
N PRO A 524 14.98 -9.19 -12.03
CA PRO A 524 13.56 -8.90 -12.18
C PRO A 524 13.11 -7.78 -11.24
N LEU A 525 13.55 -7.84 -9.98
CA LEU A 525 13.26 -6.83 -8.96
C LEU A 525 13.76 -5.44 -9.36
N LEU A 526 14.97 -5.39 -9.92
CA LEU A 526 15.57 -4.17 -10.45
C LEU A 526 14.74 -3.59 -11.60
N LEU A 527 14.39 -4.42 -12.59
CA LEU A 527 13.65 -3.99 -13.77
C LEU A 527 12.26 -3.46 -13.40
N THR A 528 11.51 -4.17 -12.56
CA THR A 528 10.21 -3.72 -12.06
C THR A 528 10.32 -2.38 -11.33
N SER A 529 11.27 -2.25 -10.41
CA SER A 529 11.46 -1.02 -9.63
C SER A 529 11.79 0.19 -10.54
N VAL A 530 12.73 0.03 -11.46
CA VAL A 530 13.19 1.10 -12.36
C VAL A 530 12.09 1.51 -13.33
N TYR A 531 11.39 0.53 -13.91
CA TYR A 531 10.31 0.81 -14.84
C TYR A 531 9.18 1.60 -14.16
N CYS A 532 8.78 1.19 -12.95
CA CYS A 532 7.78 1.91 -12.16
C CYS A 532 8.28 3.28 -11.71
N ALA A 533 9.56 3.41 -11.35
CA ALA A 533 10.14 4.68 -10.92
C ALA A 533 10.01 5.75 -12.00
N VAL A 534 10.18 5.39 -13.28
CA VAL A 534 9.97 6.30 -14.42
C VAL A 534 8.52 6.82 -14.44
N GLY A 535 7.53 5.94 -14.31
CA GLY A 535 6.12 6.33 -14.35
C GLY A 535 5.67 7.13 -13.14
N ILE A 536 6.16 6.81 -11.94
CA ILE A 536 5.89 7.57 -10.72
C ILE A 536 6.55 8.96 -10.80
N THR A 537 7.79 9.04 -11.28
CA THR A 537 8.48 10.33 -11.53
C THR A 537 7.71 11.19 -12.54
N TYR A 538 7.24 10.56 -13.63
CA TYR A 538 6.43 11.23 -14.65
C TYR A 538 5.12 11.78 -14.07
N ALA A 539 4.39 10.96 -13.30
CA ALA A 539 3.16 11.37 -12.64
C ALA A 539 3.38 12.51 -11.64
N TRP A 540 4.46 12.44 -10.84
CA TRP A 540 4.86 13.49 -9.90
C TRP A 540 5.14 14.81 -10.62
N PHE A 541 5.95 14.79 -11.68
CA PHE A 541 6.25 15.99 -12.46
C PHE A 541 5.01 16.58 -13.13
N LYS A 542 4.17 15.74 -13.74
CA LYS A 542 2.92 16.17 -14.40
C LYS A 542 1.94 16.79 -13.41
N LEU A 543 1.83 16.24 -12.20
CA LEU A 543 1.04 16.81 -11.11
C LEU A 543 1.61 18.15 -10.64
N TYR A 544 2.94 18.26 -10.54
CA TYR A 544 3.62 19.49 -10.18
C TYR A 544 3.30 20.63 -11.16
N VAL A 545 3.48 20.36 -12.46
CA VAL A 545 3.16 21.31 -13.53
C VAL A 545 1.68 21.70 -13.46
N SER A 546 0.77 20.76 -13.25
CA SER A 546 -0.65 21.06 -13.12
C SER A 546 -0.98 21.93 -11.90
N ALA A 547 -0.29 21.72 -10.77
CA ALA A 547 -0.50 22.51 -9.56
C ALA A 547 0.00 23.96 -9.72
N LEU A 548 1.13 24.16 -10.39
CA LEU A 548 1.74 25.48 -10.62
C LEU A 548 0.98 26.33 -11.66
N THR A 549 0.42 25.67 -12.69
CA THR A 549 -0.24 26.33 -13.82
C THR A 549 -1.72 26.62 -13.60
N ASP A 550 -2.42 25.85 -12.77
CA ASP A 550 -3.84 26.05 -12.55
C ASP A 550 -4.14 27.42 -11.88
N PRO A 551 -5.12 28.20 -12.40
CA PRO A 551 -5.43 29.52 -11.87
C PRO A 551 -6.09 29.45 -10.47
N PRO A 552 -5.95 30.51 -9.64
CA PRO A 552 -6.64 30.59 -8.35
C PRO A 552 -8.16 30.70 -8.53
N VAL A 553 -8.91 30.23 -7.52
CA VAL A 553 -10.39 30.10 -7.53
C VAL A 553 -11.12 31.41 -7.84
N GLY A 554 -10.53 32.58 -7.55
CA GLY A 554 -11.13 33.89 -7.83
C GLY A 554 -11.19 34.28 -9.32
N LYS A 555 -10.36 33.68 -10.19
CA LYS A 555 -10.30 34.03 -11.62
C LYS A 555 -11.17 33.15 -12.52
N THR A 556 -11.72 32.06 -12.00
CA THR A 556 -12.46 31.06 -12.81
C THR A 556 -13.91 31.46 -13.13
N LYS A 557 -14.43 32.56 -12.55
CA LYS A 557 -15.80 33.05 -12.81
C LYS A 557 -15.92 34.00 -14.03
N LYS A 558 -14.85 34.19 -14.82
CA LYS A 558 -14.84 35.15 -15.94
C LYS A 558 -14.43 34.58 -17.30
N GLN A 559 -14.45 33.25 -17.49
CA GLN A 559 -14.23 32.63 -18.79
C GLN A 559 -15.36 31.68 -19.16
#